data_AF-A0A8I2G0W8-F1
#
_entry.id   AF-A0A8I2G0W8-F1
#
_cell.length_a   1.000
_cell.length_b   1.000
_cell.length_c   1.000
_cell.angle_alpha   90.00
_cell.angle_beta   90.00
_cell.angle_gamma   90.00
#
_symmetry.space_group_name_H-M   'P 1'
#
loop_
_entity.id
_entity.type
_entity.pdbx_description
1 polymer ?
#
loop_
_entity_poly.entity_id
_entity_poly.type
_entity_poly.pdbx_seq_one_letter_code
_entity_poly.pdbx_strand_id
1 'polypeptide(L)'
;RYELKVPSGDQTGIKVFIRPNIEVVTQLSTDLLLDVDVSKSFVLTGNTEDPDLVTGFNFVPVIRAKNMSSTGTLAGSVTELIEENTSPLEGAEVRVIVADTVYTSTFTDPLGQYLIMGLDPGTYIINTSKEGYAEMELPGVEIFTANTTTQDFQLTTN
;
A
#
# COMPACT_ATOMS: atom_id res chain seq x y z
N ARG A 1 -25.15 14.82 11.46
CA ARG A 1 -24.92 13.35 11.41
C ARG A 1 -25.22 12.92 9.98
N TYR A 2 -24.22 12.44 9.26
CA TYR A 2 -24.38 12.03 7.86
C TYR A 2 -24.91 10.60 7.78
N GLU A 3 -25.76 10.35 6.79
CA GLU A 3 -26.23 8.99 6.49
C GLU A 3 -25.12 8.22 5.77
N LEU A 4 -24.76 7.06 6.29
CA LEU A 4 -23.84 6.11 5.64
C LEU A 4 -24.68 4.97 5.07
N LYS A 5 -24.64 4.81 3.75
CA LYS A 5 -25.33 3.72 3.06
C LYS A 5 -24.32 2.71 2.56
N VAL A 6 -24.50 1.45 2.94
CA VAL A 6 -23.74 0.29 2.43
C VAL A 6 -24.68 -0.55 1.56
N PRO A 7 -24.67 -0.41 0.22
CA PRO A 7 -25.60 -1.13 -0.65
C PRO A 7 -25.45 -2.65 -0.48
N SER A 8 -26.53 -3.32 -0.03
CA SER A 8 -26.62 -4.77 0.22
C SER A 8 -25.67 -5.36 1.27
N GLY A 9 -24.67 -4.62 1.75
CA GLY A 9 -23.69 -5.09 2.73
C GLY A 9 -24.32 -5.47 4.07
N ASP A 10 -25.36 -4.76 4.51
CA ASP A 10 -26.06 -5.06 5.77
C ASP A 10 -26.84 -6.37 5.73
N GLN A 11 -27.16 -6.90 4.54
CA GLN A 11 -27.91 -8.14 4.35
C GLN A 11 -27.03 -9.33 3.95
N THR A 12 -26.02 -9.11 3.10
CA THR A 12 -25.22 -10.20 2.51
C THR A 12 -23.74 -10.17 2.88
N GLY A 13 -23.30 -9.16 3.64
CA GLY A 13 -21.88 -8.85 3.79
C GLY A 13 -21.26 -8.33 2.49
N ILE A 14 -19.97 -8.02 2.54
CA ILE A 14 -19.20 -7.57 1.36
C ILE A 14 -18.56 -8.79 0.70
N LYS A 15 -18.95 -9.05 -0.56
CA LYS A 15 -18.42 -10.18 -1.32
C LYS A 15 -17.06 -9.82 -1.90
N VAL A 16 -16.02 -10.52 -1.45
CA VAL A 16 -14.64 -10.36 -1.94
C VAL A 16 -14.38 -11.40 -3.01
N PHE A 17 -14.05 -10.96 -4.22
CA PHE A 17 -13.67 -11.84 -5.32
C PHE A 17 -12.15 -11.93 -5.39
N ILE A 18 -11.63 -13.15 -5.28
CA ILE A 18 -10.19 -13.44 -5.27
C ILE A 18 -9.85 -14.09 -6.60
N ARG A 19 -8.85 -13.55 -7.30
CA ARG A 19 -8.36 -14.08 -8.58
C ARG A 19 -6.83 -14.11 -8.54
N PRO A 20 -6.18 -15.24 -8.92
CA PRO A 20 -6.79 -16.53 -9.21
C PRO A 20 -7.48 -17.15 -7.97
N ASN A 21 -8.28 -18.19 -8.19
CA ASN A 21 -9.00 -18.91 -7.14
C ASN A 21 -8.00 -19.45 -6.10
N ILE A 22 -8.42 -19.55 -4.85
CA ILE A 22 -7.59 -20.15 -3.81
C ILE A 22 -7.75 -21.67 -3.86
N GLU A 23 -6.64 -22.38 -4.05
CA GLU A 23 -6.58 -23.83 -3.87
C GLU A 23 -6.11 -24.14 -2.45
N VAL A 24 -7.00 -24.68 -1.63
CA VAL A 24 -6.66 -25.09 -0.26
C VAL A 24 -6.05 -26.49 -0.32
N VAL A 25 -4.74 -26.57 -0.15
CA VAL A 25 -4.02 -27.84 -0.04
C VAL A 25 -3.87 -28.20 1.44
N THR A 26 -4.19 -29.44 1.82
CA THR A 26 -4.00 -29.93 3.19
C THR A 26 -2.54 -29.76 3.61
N GLN A 27 -2.31 -29.24 4.83
CA GLN A 27 -0.99 -28.98 5.44
C GLN A 27 -0.26 -27.68 5.03
N LEU A 28 -0.88 -26.83 4.21
CA LEU A 28 -0.37 -25.48 3.93
C LEU A 28 -1.37 -24.42 4.42
N SER A 29 -0.92 -23.41 5.17
CA SER A 29 -1.70 -22.20 5.43
C SER A 29 -1.69 -21.32 4.19
N THR A 30 -2.85 -20.78 3.79
CA THR A 30 -2.94 -19.76 2.76
C THR A 30 -3.28 -18.44 3.42
N ASP A 31 -2.33 -17.51 3.43
CA ASP A 31 -2.55 -16.18 3.96
C ASP A 31 -3.09 -15.26 2.87
N LEU A 32 -4.17 -14.55 3.18
CA LEU A 32 -4.81 -13.59 2.31
C LEU A 32 -4.58 -12.18 2.83
N LEU A 33 -3.97 -11.34 2.00
CA LEU A 33 -3.97 -9.91 2.25
C LEU A 33 -5.28 -9.32 1.75
N LEU A 34 -5.98 -8.60 2.62
CA LEU A 34 -7.16 -7.82 2.28
C LEU A 34 -6.82 -6.34 2.38
N ASP A 35 -6.64 -5.70 1.23
CA ASP A 35 -6.37 -4.27 1.11
C ASP A 35 -7.68 -3.52 0.81
N VAL A 36 -7.95 -2.43 1.54
CA VAL A 36 -9.15 -1.61 1.41
C VAL A 36 -8.72 -0.18 1.12
N ASP A 37 -8.94 0.27 -0.11
CA ASP A 37 -8.66 1.65 -0.49
C ASP A 37 -9.79 2.55 0.04
N VAL A 38 -9.61 3.09 1.25
CA VAL A 38 -10.60 3.94 1.92
C VAL A 38 -10.91 5.20 1.10
N SER A 39 -9.91 5.77 0.40
CA SER A 39 -10.08 7.00 -0.39
C SER A 39 -11.05 6.82 -1.55
N LYS A 40 -11.10 5.62 -2.13
CA LYS A 40 -12.02 5.27 -3.23
C LYS A 40 -13.29 4.59 -2.76
N SER A 41 -13.32 4.16 -1.49
CA SER A 41 -14.46 3.42 -0.95
C SER A 41 -15.62 4.31 -0.50
N PHE A 42 -15.39 5.62 -0.32
CA PHE A 42 -16.42 6.57 0.08
C PHE A 42 -16.77 7.52 -1.06
N VAL A 43 -18.03 7.48 -1.49
CA VAL A 43 -18.59 8.40 -2.48
C VAL A 43 -19.54 9.36 -1.77
N LEU A 44 -19.23 10.65 -1.83
CA LEU A 44 -20.07 11.71 -1.25
C LEU A 44 -21.43 11.78 -1.94
N THR A 45 -22.48 12.10 -1.18
CA THR A 45 -23.82 12.39 -1.70
C THR A 45 -24.25 13.80 -1.32
N GLY A 46 -25.02 14.47 -2.18
CA GLY A 46 -25.38 15.89 -2.01
C GLY A 46 -24.64 16.78 -3.02
N ASN A 47 -24.44 18.06 -2.69
CA ASN A 47 -23.57 18.92 -3.49
C ASN A 47 -22.14 18.78 -2.97
N THR A 48 -21.23 18.27 -3.80
CA THR A 48 -19.85 17.93 -3.42
C THR A 48 -18.85 19.07 -3.61
N GLU A 49 -19.29 20.18 -4.23
CA GLU A 49 -18.47 21.39 -4.42
C GLU A 49 -18.40 22.25 -3.15
N ASP A 50 -19.35 22.06 -2.22
CA ASP A 50 -19.42 22.75 -0.94
C ASP A 50 -19.49 21.72 0.21
N PRO A 51 -18.47 21.65 1.09
CA PRO A 51 -18.45 20.71 2.22
C PRO A 51 -19.67 20.78 3.13
N ASP A 52 -20.31 21.95 3.24
CA ASP A 52 -21.49 22.15 4.11
C ASP A 52 -22.78 21.59 3.48
N LEU A 53 -22.77 21.29 2.18
CA LEU A 53 -23.90 20.76 1.43
C LEU A 53 -23.79 19.25 1.13
N VAL A 54 -22.76 18.58 1.68
CA VAL A 54 -22.70 17.13 1.72
C VAL A 54 -23.85 16.63 2.58
N THR A 55 -24.62 15.67 2.07
CA THR A 55 -25.79 15.11 2.80
C THR A 55 -25.56 13.69 3.32
N GLY A 56 -24.53 13.00 2.82
CA GLY A 56 -24.25 11.62 3.20
C GLY A 56 -23.05 11.02 2.47
N PHE A 57 -22.88 9.72 2.69
CA PHE A 57 -21.84 8.91 2.08
C PHE A 57 -22.43 7.58 1.60
N ASN A 58 -22.15 7.22 0.36
CA ASN A 58 -22.28 5.85 -0.10
C ASN A 58 -20.94 5.16 0.07
N PHE A 59 -20.93 4.06 0.82
CA PHE A 59 -19.76 3.20 0.92
C PHE A 59 -19.82 2.11 -0.13
N VAL A 60 -18.93 2.21 -1.12
CA VAL A 60 -18.74 1.22 -2.18
C VAL A 60 -17.34 0.64 -1.99
N PRO A 61 -17.20 -0.43 -1.18
CA PRO A 61 -15.89 -0.92 -0.76
C PRO A 61 -15.03 -1.34 -1.96
N VAL A 62 -13.89 -0.66 -2.14
CA VAL A 62 -12.87 -1.01 -3.12
C VAL A 62 -11.84 -1.89 -2.43
N ILE A 63 -12.09 -3.20 -2.48
CA ILE A 63 -11.28 -4.22 -1.80
C ILE A 63 -10.43 -4.97 -2.82
N ARG A 64 -9.14 -5.12 -2.50
CA ARG A 64 -8.20 -5.98 -3.23
C ARG A 64 -7.80 -7.13 -2.33
N ALA A 65 -7.97 -8.36 -2.82
CA ALA A 65 -7.53 -9.56 -2.12
C ALA A 65 -6.38 -10.19 -2.89
N LYS A 66 -5.26 -10.43 -2.21
CA LYS A 66 -4.08 -11.07 -2.80
C LYS A 66 -3.69 -12.30 -2.02
N ASN A 67 -3.35 -13.36 -2.75
CA ASN A 67 -2.84 -14.60 -2.16
C ASN A 67 -1.33 -14.45 -1.90
N MET A 68 -0.96 -14.42 -0.62
CA MET A 68 0.42 -14.20 -0.20
C MET A 68 1.37 -15.33 -0.60
N SER A 69 0.86 -16.54 -0.90
CA SER A 69 1.71 -17.63 -1.39
C SER A 69 2.20 -17.41 -2.83
N SER A 70 1.55 -16.50 -3.57
CA SER A 70 1.86 -16.15 -4.97
C SER A 70 2.45 -14.75 -5.16
N THR A 71 2.61 -13.99 -4.08
CA THR A 71 3.12 -12.61 -4.09
C THR A 71 4.30 -12.48 -3.13
N GLY A 72 5.15 -11.50 -3.35
CA GLY A 72 6.22 -11.13 -2.42
C GLY A 72 5.90 -9.91 -1.57
N THR A 73 6.81 -9.65 -0.64
CA THR A 73 6.79 -8.49 0.26
C THR A 73 8.08 -7.70 0.06
N LEU A 74 7.99 -6.38 -0.01
CA LEU A 74 9.13 -5.47 0.10
C LEU A 74 9.08 -4.79 1.47
N ALA A 75 10.19 -4.84 2.21
CA ALA A 75 10.30 -4.21 3.52
C ALA A 75 11.67 -3.58 3.69
N GLY A 76 11.79 -2.66 4.64
CA GLY A 76 13.07 -2.07 4.99
C GLY A 76 12.90 -0.80 5.81
N SER A 77 13.95 0.00 5.83
CA SER A 77 13.98 1.28 6.52
C SER A 77 14.47 2.40 5.60
N VAL A 78 13.95 3.61 5.83
CA VAL A 78 14.46 4.84 5.24
C VAL A 78 15.10 5.65 6.36
N THR A 79 16.34 6.06 6.15
CA THR A 79 17.15 6.76 7.13
C THR A 79 17.80 8.00 6.53
N GLU A 80 18.33 8.85 7.39
CA GLU A 80 19.23 9.95 7.03
C GLU A 80 20.56 9.80 7.78
N LEU A 81 21.60 10.49 7.29
CA LEU A 81 22.88 10.60 7.97
C LEU A 81 23.06 12.02 8.52
N ILE A 82 23.05 12.17 9.84
CA ILE A 82 23.32 13.44 10.53
C ILE A 82 24.60 13.30 11.34
N GLU A 83 25.63 14.08 11.01
CA GLU A 83 26.89 14.15 11.77
C GLU A 83 27.45 12.76 12.14
N GLU A 84 27.47 11.84 11.17
CA GLU A 84 27.91 10.44 11.28
C GLU A 84 26.95 9.45 11.99
N ASN A 85 25.77 9.90 12.43
CA ASN A 85 24.75 9.04 13.00
C ASN A 85 23.60 8.80 12.02
N THR A 86 23.16 7.55 11.93
CA THR A 86 21.97 7.18 11.16
C THR A 86 20.72 7.48 11.99
N SER A 87 19.82 8.30 11.46
CA SER A 87 18.53 8.63 12.07
C SER A 87 17.37 8.10 11.20
N PRO A 88 16.31 7.53 11.79
CA PRO A 88 15.16 7.07 11.03
C PRO A 88 14.37 8.25 10.45
N LEU A 89 13.86 8.09 9.23
CA LEU A 89 13.00 9.09 8.59
C LEU A 89 11.54 8.63 8.61
N GLU A 90 10.73 9.21 9.48
CA GLU A 90 9.26 9.05 9.48
C GLU A 90 8.62 9.78 8.29
N GLY A 91 7.58 9.22 7.68
CA GLY A 91 6.81 9.89 6.63
C GLY A 91 7.57 10.11 5.31
N ALA A 92 8.64 9.37 5.07
CA ALA A 92 9.23 9.26 3.73
C ALA A 92 8.31 8.38 2.86
N GLU A 93 8.02 8.82 1.64
CA GLU A 93 7.22 8.06 0.69
C GLU A 93 8.10 7.05 -0.05
N VAL A 94 7.68 5.79 -0.08
CA VAL A 94 8.30 4.70 -0.85
C VAL A 94 7.32 4.27 -1.93
N ARG A 95 7.68 4.51 -3.20
CA ARG A 95 6.89 4.17 -4.39
C ARG A 95 7.50 2.98 -5.12
N VAL A 96 6.66 2.02 -5.48
CA VAL A 96 7.01 0.90 -6.36
C VAL A 96 6.52 1.24 -7.76
N ILE A 97 7.44 1.28 -8.73
CA ILE A 97 7.18 1.69 -10.10
C ILE A 97 7.42 0.50 -11.04
N VAL A 98 6.51 0.33 -12.00
CA VAL A 98 6.62 -0.64 -13.10
C VAL A 98 6.18 0.01 -14.40
N ALA A 99 6.96 -0.12 -15.46
CA ALA A 99 6.68 0.50 -16.77
C ALA A 99 6.27 1.98 -16.65
N ASP A 100 7.09 2.76 -15.93
CA ASP A 100 6.93 4.21 -15.69
C ASP A 100 5.62 4.62 -14.99
N THR A 101 4.92 3.67 -14.38
CA THR A 101 3.68 3.91 -13.63
C THR A 101 3.84 3.49 -12.18
N VAL A 102 3.34 4.31 -11.24
CA VAL A 102 3.28 3.94 -9.82
C VAL A 102 2.33 2.76 -9.64
N TYR A 103 2.88 1.60 -9.29
CA TYR A 103 2.13 0.38 -9.00
C TYR A 103 1.44 0.47 -7.63
N THR A 104 2.21 0.89 -6.62
CA THR A 104 1.74 1.14 -5.25
C THR A 104 2.73 2.02 -4.49
N SER A 105 2.32 2.57 -3.35
CA SER A 105 3.20 3.30 -2.45
C SER A 105 2.82 3.10 -0.98
N THR A 106 3.76 3.42 -0.09
CA THR A 106 3.54 3.49 1.35
C THR A 106 4.38 4.61 1.95
N PHE A 107 4.12 4.93 3.21
CA PHE A 107 4.94 5.86 3.99
C PHE A 107 5.67 5.11 5.10
N THR A 108 6.85 5.58 5.46
CA THR A 108 7.57 5.08 6.63
C THR A 108 6.91 5.48 7.93
N ASP A 109 7.00 4.60 8.92
CA ASP A 109 6.50 4.80 10.27
C ASP A 109 7.48 5.64 11.13
N PRO A 110 7.18 5.92 12.42
CA PRO A 110 8.07 6.68 13.31
C PRO A 110 9.45 6.07 13.56
N LEU A 111 9.64 4.78 13.24
CA LEU A 111 10.93 4.10 13.31
C LEU A 111 11.64 4.09 11.95
N GLY A 112 11.10 4.79 10.95
CA GLY A 112 11.60 4.84 9.58
C GLY A 112 11.32 3.56 8.80
N GLN A 113 10.51 2.64 9.32
CA GLN A 113 10.24 1.34 8.70
C GLN A 113 9.10 1.43 7.71
N TYR A 114 9.19 0.67 6.62
CA TYR A 114 8.12 0.54 5.64
C TYR A 114 7.86 -0.93 5.30
N LEU A 115 6.63 -1.21 4.86
CA LEU A 115 6.18 -2.54 4.48
C LEU A 115 5.20 -2.43 3.30
N ILE A 116 5.50 -3.14 2.22
CA ILE A 116 4.65 -3.26 1.04
C ILE A 116 4.44 -4.75 0.76
N MET A 117 3.22 -5.22 0.99
CA MET A 117 2.83 -6.62 0.77
C MET A 117 2.04 -6.78 -0.52
N GLY A 118 2.01 -8.00 -1.05
CA GLY A 118 1.17 -8.33 -2.20
C GLY A 118 1.76 -7.87 -3.54
N LEU A 119 3.07 -7.71 -3.64
CA LEU A 119 3.74 -7.41 -4.90
C LEU A 119 3.79 -8.68 -5.75
N ASP A 120 3.36 -8.59 -7.01
CA ASP A 120 3.50 -9.72 -7.93
C ASP A 120 5.00 -9.97 -8.17
N PRO A 121 5.47 -11.24 -8.30
CA PRO A 121 6.88 -11.51 -8.54
C PRO A 121 7.36 -10.84 -9.82
N GLY A 122 8.52 -10.18 -9.76
CA GLY A 122 9.03 -9.38 -10.86
C GLY A 122 10.07 -8.36 -10.42
N THR A 123 10.52 -7.55 -11.37
CA THR A 123 11.52 -6.51 -11.15
C THR A 123 10.86 -5.15 -11.17
N TYR A 124 11.17 -4.33 -10.16
CA TYR A 124 10.59 -3.01 -9.97
C TYR A 124 11.67 -1.94 -9.86
N ILE A 125 11.24 -0.70 -10.05
CA ILE A 125 12.00 0.50 -9.67
C ILE A 125 11.40 1.01 -8.36
N ILE A 126 12.24 1.25 -7.36
CA ILE A 126 11.79 1.83 -6.09
C ILE A 126 12.25 3.27 -6.04
N ASN A 127 11.30 4.19 -5.88
CA ASN A 127 11.58 5.60 -5.69
C ASN A 127 11.21 5.99 -4.26
N THR A 128 12.17 6.61 -3.56
CA THR A 128 12.00 7.04 -2.17
C THR A 128 12.18 8.55 -2.12
N SER A 129 11.22 9.25 -1.51
CA SER A 129 11.19 10.72 -1.48
C SER A 129 10.66 11.26 -0.15
N LYS A 130 11.12 12.44 0.23
CA LYS A 130 10.65 13.20 1.40
C LYS A 130 10.93 14.68 1.17
N GLU A 131 10.00 15.56 1.55
CA GLU A 131 10.21 17.01 1.46
C GLU A 131 11.49 17.42 2.23
N GLY A 132 12.36 18.20 1.58
CA GLY A 132 13.65 18.62 2.12
C GLY A 132 14.82 17.66 1.86
N TYR A 133 14.57 16.50 1.25
CA TYR A 133 15.58 15.49 0.92
C TYR A 133 15.71 15.30 -0.59
N ALA A 134 16.89 14.87 -1.03
CA ALA A 134 17.12 14.42 -2.39
C ALA A 134 16.39 13.10 -2.64
N GLU A 135 15.64 13.03 -3.74
CA GLU A 135 14.97 11.80 -4.14
C GLU A 135 15.99 10.72 -4.51
N MET A 136 15.69 9.48 -4.16
CA MET A 136 16.51 8.33 -4.49
C MET A 136 15.70 7.33 -5.31
N GLU A 137 16.24 6.96 -6.47
CA GLU A 137 15.66 5.92 -7.32
C GLU A 137 16.60 4.71 -7.39
N LEU A 138 16.04 3.53 -7.16
CA LEU A 138 16.75 2.25 -7.23
C LEU A 138 16.04 1.32 -8.22
N PRO A 139 16.55 1.19 -9.45
CA PRO A 139 16.05 0.21 -10.41
C PRO A 139 16.55 -1.19 -10.08
N GLY A 140 15.82 -2.21 -10.54
CA GLY A 140 16.29 -3.60 -10.50
C GLY A 140 15.97 -4.36 -9.21
N VAL A 141 15.03 -3.88 -8.39
CA VAL A 141 14.63 -4.59 -7.16
C VAL A 141 13.76 -5.78 -7.53
N GLU A 142 14.28 -6.98 -7.29
CA GLU A 142 13.59 -8.25 -7.57
C GLU A 142 12.73 -8.69 -6.39
N ILE A 143 11.45 -8.97 -6.68
CA ILE A 143 10.49 -9.52 -5.74
C ILE A 143 10.22 -10.98 -6.07
N PHE A 144 10.39 -11.84 -5.07
CA PHE A 144 10.14 -13.27 -5.18
C PHE A 144 8.83 -13.65 -4.48
N THR A 145 8.14 -14.65 -5.04
CA THR A 145 6.91 -15.18 -4.45
C THR A 145 7.15 -15.72 -3.04
N ALA A 146 6.20 -15.47 -2.13
CA ALA A 146 6.22 -15.92 -0.74
C ALA A 146 7.51 -15.57 0.03
N ASN A 147 8.24 -14.55 -0.41
CA ASN A 147 9.47 -14.10 0.23
C ASN A 147 9.40 -12.60 0.56
N THR A 148 10.19 -12.19 1.54
CA THR A 148 10.41 -10.78 1.87
C THR A 148 11.74 -10.34 1.28
N THR A 149 11.69 -9.42 0.33
CA THR A 149 12.85 -8.67 -0.15
C THR A 149 13.08 -7.50 0.81
N THR A 150 14.27 -7.44 1.40
CA THR A 150 14.67 -6.33 2.28
C THR A 150 15.49 -5.32 1.49
N GLN A 151 15.07 -4.05 1.48
CA GLN A 151 15.80 -2.95 0.86
C GLN A 151 15.78 -1.71 1.75
N ASP A 152 16.95 -1.30 2.24
CA ASP A 152 17.09 -0.06 3.00
C ASP A 152 17.48 1.10 2.09
N PHE A 153 17.08 2.30 2.50
CA PHE A 153 17.39 3.56 1.82
C PHE A 153 18.00 4.55 2.81
N GLN A 154 18.94 5.33 2.32
CA GLN A 154 19.48 6.46 3.04
C GLN A 154 19.33 7.71 2.18
N LEU A 155 18.49 8.65 2.61
CA LEU A 155 18.30 9.92 1.93
C LEU A 155 19.29 10.96 2.47
N THR A 156 19.68 11.88 1.60
CA THR A 156 20.49 13.05 1.96
C THR A 156 19.64 14.30 1.84
N THR A 157 19.87 15.30 2.69
CA THR A 157 19.22 16.61 2.59
C THR A 157 19.65 17.33 1.31
N ASN A 158 18.77 18.19 0.78
CA ASN A 158 19.07 19.08 -0.36
C ASN A 158 19.94 20.28 0.04
#